data_AF-A0A7R7J9Y5-F1
#
_entry.id   AF-A0A7R7J9Y5-F1
#
_cell.length_a   1.000
_cell.length_b   1.000
_cell.length_c   1.000
_cell.angle_alpha   90.00
_cell.angle_beta   90.00
_cell.angle_gamma   90.00
#
_symmetry.space_group_name_H-M   'P 1'
#
loop_
_entity.id
_entity.type
_entity.pdbx_description
1 polymer ?
#
loop_
_entity_poly.entity_id
_entity_poly.type
_entity_poly.pdbx_seq_one_letter_code
_entity_poly.pdbx_strand_id
1 'polypeptide(L)'
;MTLVVAKKSGNDLFIVADSKLNDPKAIERNPMNSILKVAILHPLITIAYAGVVHYAEKVVSDFYSKNICDLKELFPLLMNAHVESNQQTDFILATALGGHPQLFLIKNGNLEHNIENAWIGEAKAFSVYQESFHYLDDGVELKERMKSALDSVCTSDFVDSVGWYTTCALLDFKEHTHPIFLYDMETVAVSGDKLTVKAGETIALSYGQAETGSYSISTLFSRSLARPAIGRYFEQVQLGILHCPRISLYPILFRNCSGEEFIIRAFKENSVPLKGVIFEQGTMFRFVDALVLTSKN
;
A
#
# COMPACT_ATOMS: atom_id res chain seq x y z
N MET A 1 7.41 -14.19 5.45
CA MET A 1 6.09 -14.13 6.13
C MET A 1 5.57 -12.70 6.10
N THR A 2 4.25 -12.50 6.16
CA THR A 2 3.52 -11.25 5.82
C THR A 2 2.05 -11.40 6.26
N LEU A 3 1.25 -10.33 6.24
CA LEU A 3 -0.20 -10.39 6.30
C LEU A 3 -0.84 -9.55 5.18
N VAL A 4 -1.80 -10.15 4.48
CA VAL A 4 -2.71 -9.46 3.56
C VAL A 4 -4.14 -9.84 3.93
N VAL A 5 -5.02 -8.84 4.03
CA VAL A 5 -6.44 -9.04 4.31
C VAL A 5 -7.27 -8.27 3.29
N ALA A 6 -8.27 -8.93 2.73
CA ALA A 6 -9.22 -8.35 1.79
C ALA A 6 -10.65 -8.54 2.29
N LYS A 7 -11.48 -7.52 2.08
CA LYS A 7 -12.89 -7.54 2.46
C LYS A 7 -13.74 -6.84 1.41
N LYS A 8 -14.85 -7.48 1.07
CA LYS A 8 -15.90 -6.96 0.21
C LYS A 8 -17.15 -6.75 1.06
N SER A 9 -17.76 -5.57 0.98
CA SER A 9 -19.04 -5.27 1.63
C SER A 9 -19.92 -4.50 0.67
N GLY A 10 -20.95 -5.17 0.14
CA GLY A 10 -21.76 -4.61 -0.95
C GLY A 10 -20.89 -4.31 -2.18
N ASN A 11 -20.82 -3.02 -2.55
CA ASN A 11 -19.99 -2.53 -3.65
C ASN A 11 -18.57 -2.18 -3.20
N ASP A 12 -18.31 -2.02 -1.91
CA ASP A 12 -16.98 -1.66 -1.44
C ASP A 12 -16.06 -2.88 -1.42
N LEU A 13 -14.81 -2.70 -1.83
CA LEU A 13 -13.76 -3.71 -1.74
C LEU A 13 -12.46 -3.06 -1.30
N PHE A 14 -11.88 -3.57 -0.20
CA PHE A 14 -10.63 -3.09 0.36
C PHE A 14 -9.64 -4.25 0.47
N ILE A 15 -8.36 -3.96 0.19
CA ILE A 15 -7.24 -4.85 0.44
C ILE A 15 -6.20 -4.07 1.24
N VAL A 16 -5.81 -4.59 2.40
CA VAL A 16 -4.73 -4.04 3.23
C VAL A 16 -3.59 -5.05 3.31
N ALA A 17 -2.35 -4.56 3.23
CA ALA A 17 -1.15 -5.37 3.37
C ALA A 17 0.01 -4.60 3.98
N ASP A 18 0.88 -5.33 4.67
CA ASP A 18 2.15 -4.81 5.14
C ASP A 18 3.20 -4.79 4.02
N SER A 19 4.29 -4.07 4.20
CA SER A 19 5.34 -3.95 3.18
C SER A 19 6.67 -4.60 3.58
N LYS A 20 6.73 -5.25 4.74
CA LYS A 20 7.93 -5.90 5.26
C LYS A 20 8.39 -7.05 4.39
N LEU A 21 9.63 -6.98 3.91
CA LEU A 21 10.32 -8.08 3.27
C LEU A 21 11.18 -8.80 4.31
N ASN A 22 10.85 -10.05 4.58
CA ASN A 22 11.66 -10.90 5.44
C ASN A 22 12.56 -11.77 4.57
N ASP A 23 13.73 -11.22 4.21
CA ASP A 23 14.79 -11.98 3.57
C ASP A 23 15.84 -12.39 4.63
N PRO A 24 16.00 -13.69 4.94
CA PRO A 24 17.01 -14.16 5.88
C PRO A 24 18.45 -13.86 5.43
N LYS A 25 18.66 -13.60 4.14
CA LYS A 25 19.97 -13.28 3.55
C LYS A 25 20.24 -11.78 3.47
N ALA A 26 19.25 -10.93 3.70
CA ALA A 26 19.45 -9.49 3.68
C ALA A 26 20.35 -9.08 4.84
N ILE A 27 21.44 -8.40 4.51
CA ILE A 27 22.43 -7.89 5.47
C ILE A 27 21.79 -6.79 6.34
N GLU A 28 20.83 -6.04 5.79
CA GLU A 28 20.09 -4.99 6.49
C GLU A 28 18.58 -5.11 6.26
N ARG A 29 17.81 -5.18 7.36
CA ARG A 29 16.35 -5.06 7.35
C ARG A 29 15.99 -3.58 7.44
N ASN A 30 15.75 -2.96 6.29
CA ASN A 30 15.45 -1.53 6.20
C ASN A 30 14.12 -1.33 5.43
N PRO A 31 13.21 -0.46 5.90
CA PRO A 31 12.01 -0.06 5.14
C PRO A 31 12.25 0.43 3.71
N MET A 32 13.48 0.86 3.37
CA MET A 32 13.87 1.18 1.99
C MET A 32 13.84 -0.02 1.03
N ASN A 33 13.92 -1.24 1.57
CA ASN A 33 13.77 -2.49 0.85
C ASN A 33 12.33 -3.03 0.94
N SER A 34 11.35 -2.15 1.20
CA SER A 34 9.93 -2.49 1.20
C SER A 34 9.50 -3.09 -0.14
N ILE A 35 8.47 -3.93 -0.09
CA ILE A 35 7.83 -4.50 -1.28
C ILE A 35 6.35 -4.15 -1.30
N LEU A 36 5.82 -3.98 -2.50
CA LEU A 36 4.41 -3.70 -2.73
C LEU A 36 3.63 -5.01 -2.90
N LYS A 37 3.01 -5.49 -1.81
CA LYS A 37 2.28 -6.77 -1.80
C LYS A 37 0.87 -6.71 -2.39
N VAL A 38 0.38 -5.51 -2.68
CA VAL A 38 -0.91 -5.25 -3.34
C VAL A 38 -0.61 -4.49 -4.62
N ALA A 39 -0.73 -5.16 -5.75
CA ALA A 39 -0.44 -4.60 -7.07
C ALA A 39 -1.74 -4.37 -7.83
N ILE A 40 -2.06 -3.10 -8.10
CA ILE A 40 -3.10 -2.73 -9.05
C ILE A 40 -2.50 -2.90 -10.44
N LEU A 41 -2.93 -3.94 -11.16
CA LEU A 41 -2.40 -4.30 -12.48
C LEU A 41 -3.12 -3.54 -13.60
N HIS A 42 -4.42 -3.33 -13.39
CA HIS A 42 -5.33 -2.62 -14.27
C HIS A 42 -6.34 -1.88 -13.37
N PRO A 43 -6.98 -0.78 -13.81
CA PRO A 43 -7.99 -0.09 -13.01
C PRO A 43 -9.13 -0.99 -12.52
N LEU A 44 -9.36 -2.13 -13.16
CA LEU A 44 -10.39 -3.09 -12.77
C LEU A 44 -9.83 -4.38 -12.16
N ILE A 45 -8.51 -4.53 -12.01
CA ILE A 45 -7.87 -5.78 -11.58
C ILE A 45 -6.74 -5.46 -10.61
N THR A 46 -6.87 -5.97 -9.38
CA THR A 46 -5.85 -5.89 -8.34
C THR A 46 -5.51 -7.28 -7.85
N ILE A 47 -4.22 -7.58 -7.73
CA ILE A 47 -3.76 -8.78 -7.05
C ILE A 47 -3.07 -8.40 -5.74
N ALA A 48 -3.14 -9.29 -4.77
CA ALA A 48 -2.28 -9.25 -3.62
C ALA A 48 -1.69 -10.63 -3.36
N TYR A 49 -0.53 -10.69 -2.74
CA TYR A 49 0.21 -11.94 -2.60
C TYR A 49 0.93 -12.04 -1.26
N ALA A 50 1.15 -13.28 -0.83
CA ALA A 50 1.90 -13.61 0.37
C ALA A 50 2.72 -14.87 0.12
N GLY A 51 4.00 -14.86 0.51
CA GLY A 51 4.89 -16.00 0.30
C GLY A 51 6.20 -15.63 -0.36
N VAL A 52 6.62 -16.44 -1.33
CA VAL A 52 7.87 -16.29 -2.06
C VAL A 52 7.69 -15.25 -3.17
N VAL A 53 8.27 -14.07 -2.96
CA VAL A 53 8.08 -12.86 -3.79
C VAL A 53 8.36 -13.11 -5.28
N HIS A 54 9.38 -13.91 -5.60
CA HIS A 54 9.76 -14.25 -6.98
C HIS A 54 8.59 -14.72 -7.86
N TYR A 55 7.68 -15.53 -7.31
CA TYR A 55 6.55 -16.07 -8.09
C TYR A 55 5.48 -15.01 -8.34
N ALA A 56 5.26 -14.11 -7.39
CA ALA A 56 4.37 -12.97 -7.58
C ALA A 56 4.94 -11.95 -8.58
N GLU A 57 6.24 -11.68 -8.49
CA GLU A 57 6.97 -10.84 -9.45
C GLU A 57 6.84 -11.39 -10.88
N LYS A 58 6.97 -12.71 -11.05
CA LYS A 58 6.77 -13.38 -12.35
C LYS A 58 5.35 -13.15 -12.87
N VAL A 59 4.31 -13.29 -12.04
CA VAL A 59 2.92 -13.01 -12.44
C VAL A 59 2.76 -11.56 -12.91
N VAL A 60 3.27 -10.59 -12.15
CA VAL A 60 3.16 -9.16 -12.50
C VAL A 60 3.89 -8.87 -13.82
N SER A 61 5.10 -9.41 -13.98
CA SER A 61 5.89 -9.26 -15.21
C SER A 61 5.20 -9.88 -16.42
N ASP A 62 4.68 -11.10 -16.27
CA ASP A 62 3.94 -11.82 -17.31
C ASP A 62 2.64 -11.10 -17.69
N PHE A 63 1.92 -10.53 -16.71
CA PHE A 63 0.72 -9.74 -16.97
C PHE A 63 0.99 -8.60 -17.94
N TYR A 64 2.03 -7.79 -17.67
CA TYR A 64 2.37 -6.66 -18.52
C TYR A 64 3.02 -7.07 -19.85
N SER A 65 3.96 -8.03 -19.84
CA SER A 65 4.68 -8.43 -21.05
C SER A 65 3.80 -9.18 -22.06
N LYS A 66 2.81 -9.95 -21.58
CA LYS A 66 1.85 -10.68 -22.41
C LYS A 66 0.58 -9.87 -22.70
N ASN A 67 0.46 -8.66 -22.15
CA ASN A 67 -0.73 -7.80 -22.27
C ASN A 67 -2.03 -8.49 -21.84
N ILE A 68 -1.98 -9.24 -20.74
CA ILE A 68 -3.15 -9.93 -20.19
C ILE A 68 -4.20 -8.89 -19.79
N CYS A 69 -5.44 -9.04 -20.25
CA CYS A 69 -6.52 -8.09 -20.00
C CYS A 69 -7.79 -8.73 -19.44
N ASP A 70 -7.82 -10.06 -19.27
CA ASP A 70 -8.98 -10.79 -18.77
C ASP A 70 -8.63 -11.81 -17.68
N LEU A 71 -9.69 -12.34 -17.05
CA LEU A 71 -9.55 -13.34 -15.98
C LEU A 71 -9.21 -14.74 -16.50
N LYS A 72 -9.55 -15.05 -17.76
CA LYS A 72 -9.33 -16.38 -18.34
C LYS A 72 -7.85 -16.67 -18.50
N GLU A 73 -7.06 -15.64 -18.82
CA GLU A 73 -5.60 -15.74 -18.90
C GLU A 73 -4.93 -15.50 -17.53
N LEU A 74 -5.48 -14.62 -16.70
CA LEU A 74 -4.90 -14.31 -15.39
C LEU A 74 -5.03 -15.45 -14.36
N PHE A 75 -6.16 -16.17 -14.32
CA PHE A 75 -6.32 -17.28 -13.35
C PHE A 75 -5.29 -18.40 -13.55
N PRO A 76 -5.07 -18.93 -14.77
CA PRO A 76 -4.00 -19.90 -15.00
C PRO A 76 -2.63 -19.36 -14.60
N LEU A 77 -2.34 -18.09 -14.87
CA LEU A 77 -1.06 -17.49 -14.50
C LEU A 77 -0.84 -17.49 -12.98
N LEU A 78 -1.85 -17.07 -12.21
CA LEU A 78 -1.79 -17.09 -10.74
C LEU A 78 -1.72 -18.52 -10.18
N MET A 79 -2.53 -19.44 -10.70
CA MET A 79 -2.55 -20.84 -10.26
C MET A 79 -1.22 -21.53 -10.56
N ASN A 80 -0.65 -21.32 -11.74
CA ASN A 80 0.66 -21.87 -12.10
C ASN A 80 1.75 -21.33 -11.17
N ALA A 81 1.76 -20.03 -10.88
CA ALA A 81 2.72 -19.45 -9.94
C ALA A 81 2.57 -20.04 -8.52
N HIS A 82 1.34 -20.24 -8.07
CA HIS A 82 1.05 -20.91 -6.80
C HIS A 82 1.61 -22.35 -6.77
N VAL A 83 1.32 -23.15 -7.80
CA VAL A 83 1.79 -24.55 -7.90
C VAL A 83 3.31 -24.63 -8.06
N GLU A 84 3.91 -23.81 -8.94
CA GLU A 84 5.37 -23.75 -9.15
C GLU A 84 6.11 -23.36 -7.85
N SER A 85 5.48 -22.53 -7.01
CA SER A 85 6.00 -22.18 -5.69
C SER A 85 5.90 -23.29 -4.65
N ASN A 86 5.48 -24.51 -5.03
CA ASN A 86 5.09 -25.58 -4.10
C ASN A 86 4.03 -25.12 -3.09
N GLN A 87 3.06 -24.32 -3.55
CA GLN A 87 1.99 -23.73 -2.75
C GLN A 87 2.49 -22.80 -1.62
N GLN A 88 3.70 -22.24 -1.75
CA GLN A 88 4.24 -21.29 -0.77
C GLN A 88 3.84 -19.84 -1.05
N THR A 89 3.31 -19.55 -2.24
CA THR A 89 2.86 -18.21 -2.65
C THR A 89 1.37 -18.24 -2.90
N ASP A 90 0.61 -17.63 -1.99
CA ASP A 90 -0.83 -17.48 -2.10
C ASP A 90 -1.19 -16.15 -2.77
N PHE A 91 -2.37 -16.10 -3.38
CA PHE A 91 -2.87 -14.91 -4.05
C PHE A 91 -4.29 -14.58 -3.64
N ILE A 92 -4.57 -13.29 -3.50
CA ILE A 92 -5.91 -12.73 -3.51
C ILE A 92 -6.05 -11.94 -4.81
N LEU A 93 -7.14 -12.16 -5.54
CA LEU A 93 -7.49 -11.41 -6.73
C LEU A 93 -8.79 -10.67 -6.47
N ALA A 94 -8.77 -9.36 -6.65
CA ALA A 94 -9.95 -8.50 -6.66
C ALA A 94 -10.16 -7.91 -8.05
N THR A 95 -11.40 -7.91 -8.50
CA THR A 95 -11.76 -7.40 -9.82
C THR A 95 -13.11 -6.70 -9.80
N ALA A 96 -13.28 -5.74 -10.71
CA ALA A 96 -14.55 -5.09 -10.99
C ALA A 96 -14.97 -5.28 -12.47
N LEU A 97 -14.37 -6.25 -13.15
CA LEU A 97 -14.80 -6.65 -14.49
C LEU A 97 -16.27 -7.09 -14.45
N GLY A 98 -17.11 -6.50 -15.31
CA GLY A 98 -18.56 -6.70 -15.27
C GLY A 98 -19.33 -5.67 -14.43
N GLY A 99 -18.64 -4.71 -13.82
CA GLY A 99 -19.24 -3.58 -13.11
C GLY A 99 -19.62 -3.84 -11.65
N HIS A 100 -19.20 -4.98 -11.09
CA HIS A 100 -19.43 -5.35 -9.70
C HIS A 100 -18.17 -5.96 -9.09
N PRO A 101 -17.89 -5.70 -7.79
CA PRO A 101 -16.71 -6.24 -7.14
C PRO A 101 -16.80 -7.75 -6.97
N GLN A 102 -15.70 -8.42 -7.29
CA GLN A 102 -15.52 -9.85 -7.07
C GLN A 102 -14.17 -10.07 -6.39
N LEU A 103 -14.17 -11.04 -5.46
CA LEU A 103 -12.99 -11.44 -4.71
C LEU A 103 -12.77 -12.94 -4.91
N PHE A 104 -11.52 -13.30 -5.15
CA PHE A 104 -11.05 -14.67 -5.35
C PHE A 104 -9.83 -14.92 -4.48
N LEU A 105 -9.67 -16.16 -4.02
CA LEU A 105 -8.54 -16.60 -3.20
C LEU A 105 -7.92 -17.84 -3.83
N ILE A 106 -6.60 -17.82 -4.00
CA ILE A 106 -5.80 -18.97 -4.43
C ILE A 106 -4.88 -19.34 -3.28
N LYS A 107 -5.16 -20.49 -2.66
CA LYS A 107 -4.48 -20.99 -1.46
C LYS A 107 -4.63 -22.50 -1.36
N ASN A 108 -3.62 -23.20 -0.85
CA ASN A 108 -3.64 -24.66 -0.64
C ASN A 108 -4.04 -25.46 -1.91
N GLY A 109 -3.61 -25.02 -3.09
CA GLY A 109 -3.93 -25.65 -4.38
C GLY A 109 -5.37 -25.41 -4.88
N ASN A 110 -6.17 -24.59 -4.20
CA ASN A 110 -7.57 -24.36 -4.55
C ASN A 110 -7.82 -22.92 -5.00
N LEU A 111 -8.83 -22.75 -5.85
CA LEU A 111 -9.39 -21.45 -6.22
C LEU A 111 -10.78 -21.31 -5.57
N GLU A 112 -10.89 -20.39 -4.62
CA GLU A 112 -12.15 -19.98 -4.03
C GLU A 112 -12.69 -18.73 -4.74
N HIS A 113 -14.01 -18.69 -4.94
CA HIS A 113 -14.72 -17.63 -5.64
C HIS A 113 -15.96 -17.22 -4.85
N ASN A 114 -16.55 -16.07 -5.18
CA ASN A 114 -17.75 -15.53 -4.52
C ASN A 114 -17.60 -15.35 -3.00
N ILE A 115 -16.39 -15.02 -2.54
CA ILE A 115 -16.10 -14.78 -1.13
C ILE A 115 -16.22 -13.29 -0.80
N GLU A 116 -16.51 -12.99 0.47
CA GLU A 116 -16.57 -11.62 0.98
C GLU A 116 -15.35 -11.23 1.83
N ASN A 117 -14.61 -12.22 2.32
CA ASN A 117 -13.44 -12.02 3.16
C ASN A 117 -12.36 -12.99 2.69
N ALA A 118 -11.13 -12.50 2.56
CA ALA A 118 -9.98 -13.33 2.23
C ALA A 118 -8.77 -12.85 3.03
N TRP A 119 -7.89 -13.78 3.41
CA TRP A 119 -6.61 -13.44 4.01
C TRP A 119 -5.55 -14.48 3.64
N ILE A 120 -4.32 -14.00 3.48
CA ILE A 120 -3.14 -14.80 3.16
C ILE A 120 -1.96 -14.32 4.00
N GLY A 121 -0.99 -15.20 4.22
CA GLY A 121 0.16 -14.92 5.08
C GLY A 121 0.11 -15.65 6.43
N GLU A 122 0.71 -15.05 7.45
CA GLU A 122 0.94 -15.70 8.74
C GLU A 122 -0.31 -15.72 9.62
N ALA A 123 -0.70 -16.91 10.08
CA ALA A 123 -1.88 -17.10 10.91
C ALA A 123 -1.82 -16.33 12.24
N LYS A 124 -0.64 -16.28 12.89
CA LYS A 124 -0.44 -15.51 14.12
C LYS A 124 -0.69 -14.01 13.91
N ALA A 125 -0.20 -13.46 12.80
CA ALA A 125 -0.46 -12.09 12.42
C ALA A 125 -1.96 -11.83 12.21
N PHE A 126 -2.64 -12.76 11.52
CA PHE A 126 -4.08 -12.66 11.31
C PHE A 126 -4.88 -12.73 12.61
N SER A 127 -4.44 -13.52 13.61
CA SER A 127 -5.08 -13.53 14.94
C SER A 127 -5.02 -12.16 15.62
N VAL A 128 -3.83 -11.52 15.65
CA VAL A 128 -3.67 -10.17 16.23
C VAL A 128 -4.50 -9.14 15.45
N TYR A 129 -4.52 -9.25 14.12
CA TYR A 129 -5.37 -8.42 13.27
C TYR A 129 -6.85 -8.56 13.64
N GLN A 130 -7.35 -9.79 13.78
CA GLN A 130 -8.76 -10.04 14.11
C GLN A 130 -9.13 -9.46 15.48
N GLU A 131 -8.29 -9.68 16.49
CA GLU A 131 -8.51 -9.10 17.83
C GLU A 131 -8.63 -7.57 17.78
N SER A 132 -7.69 -6.91 17.08
CA SER A 132 -7.71 -5.46 16.90
C SER A 132 -8.93 -4.98 16.10
N PHE A 133 -9.25 -5.63 14.98
CA PHE A 133 -10.37 -5.29 14.11
C PHE A 133 -11.73 -5.33 14.84
N HIS A 134 -11.94 -6.35 15.68
CA HIS A 134 -13.19 -6.52 16.45
C HIS A 134 -13.23 -5.67 17.72
N TYR A 135 -12.09 -5.16 18.19
CA TYR A 135 -12.04 -4.20 19.30
C TYR A 135 -12.39 -2.78 18.88
N LEU A 136 -12.14 -2.43 17.61
CA LEU A 136 -12.47 -1.12 17.05
C LEU A 136 -13.99 -0.94 16.89
N ASP A 137 -14.47 0.27 17.17
CA ASP A 137 -15.88 0.67 17.09
C ASP A 137 -16.46 0.41 15.69
N ASP A 138 -17.67 -0.18 15.65
CA ASP A 138 -18.42 -0.43 14.42
C ASP A 138 -18.84 0.86 13.69
N GLY A 139 -18.84 2.00 14.38
CA GLY A 139 -19.06 3.33 13.79
C GLY A 139 -17.89 3.86 12.95
N VAL A 140 -16.69 3.27 13.04
CA VAL A 140 -15.55 3.65 12.20
C VAL A 140 -15.72 3.06 10.80
N GLU A 141 -15.41 3.85 9.77
CA GLU A 141 -15.50 3.39 8.37
C GLU A 141 -14.69 2.10 8.16
N LEU A 142 -15.25 1.15 7.41
CA LEU A 142 -14.67 -0.18 7.24
C LEU A 142 -13.20 -0.15 6.79
N LYS A 143 -12.88 0.75 5.85
CA LYS A 143 -11.52 0.97 5.35
C LYS A 143 -10.55 1.33 6.50
N GLU A 144 -10.93 2.32 7.31
CA GLU A 144 -10.12 2.81 8.42
C GLU A 144 -9.99 1.75 9.52
N ARG A 145 -11.04 0.96 9.77
CA ARG A 145 -10.97 -0.20 10.69
C ARG A 145 -9.96 -1.24 10.22
N MET A 146 -10.03 -1.64 8.96
CA MET A 146 -9.09 -2.63 8.39
C MET A 146 -7.65 -2.12 8.45
N LYS A 147 -7.44 -0.85 8.11
CA LYS A 147 -6.12 -0.23 8.12
C LYS A 147 -5.55 -0.12 9.53
N SER A 148 -6.32 0.44 10.46
CA SER A 148 -5.94 0.58 11.88
C SER A 148 -5.63 -0.78 12.52
N ALA A 149 -6.42 -1.81 12.19
CA ALA A 149 -6.17 -3.17 12.64
C ALA A 149 -4.83 -3.69 12.11
N LEU A 150 -4.51 -3.49 10.83
CA LEU A 150 -3.22 -3.90 10.27
C LEU A 150 -2.04 -3.10 10.81
N ASP A 151 -2.20 -1.79 11.01
CA ASP A 151 -1.18 -0.93 11.62
C ASP A 151 -0.83 -1.42 13.03
N SER A 152 -1.83 -1.84 13.81
CA SER A 152 -1.60 -2.40 15.15
C SER A 152 -0.75 -3.69 15.11
N VAL A 153 -0.89 -4.51 14.06
CA VAL A 153 -0.02 -5.68 13.83
C VAL A 153 1.39 -5.24 13.45
N CYS A 154 1.52 -4.22 12.58
CA CYS A 154 2.81 -3.70 12.14
C CYS A 154 3.65 -3.08 13.27
N THR A 155 2.99 -2.57 14.32
CA THR A 155 3.63 -2.03 15.51
C THR A 155 3.70 -3.03 16.67
N SER A 156 3.28 -4.27 16.46
CA SER A 156 3.21 -5.29 17.50
C SER A 156 4.56 -6.01 17.68
N ASP A 157 5.05 -6.09 18.92
CA ASP A 157 6.22 -6.90 19.26
C ASP A 157 5.96 -8.41 19.14
N PHE A 158 4.69 -8.82 19.01
CA PHE A 158 4.32 -10.24 18.93
C PHE A 158 4.58 -10.86 17.55
N VAL A 159 4.73 -10.05 16.50
CA VAL A 159 4.79 -10.51 15.10
C VAL A 159 5.89 -9.76 14.35
N ASP A 160 7.12 -10.30 14.34
CA ASP A 160 8.24 -9.70 13.59
C ASP A 160 8.09 -9.85 12.07
N SER A 161 7.19 -10.70 11.57
CA SER A 161 7.07 -10.93 10.13
C SER A 161 6.27 -9.87 9.37
N VAL A 162 5.57 -8.98 10.06
CA VAL A 162 4.68 -7.97 9.48
C VAL A 162 5.17 -6.61 9.92
N GLY A 163 5.19 -5.62 9.02
CA GLY A 163 5.55 -4.27 9.44
C GLY A 163 5.88 -3.26 8.35
N TRP A 164 6.61 -2.24 8.80
CA TRP A 164 7.03 -1.05 8.06
C TRP A 164 5.87 -0.13 7.70
N TYR A 165 5.15 -0.44 6.62
CA TYR A 165 4.08 0.41 6.12
C TYR A 165 2.89 -0.43 5.71
N THR A 166 1.71 0.03 6.07
CA THR A 166 0.45 -0.44 5.51
C THR A 166 0.24 0.16 4.13
N THR A 167 -0.19 -0.68 3.19
CA THR A 167 -0.73 -0.27 1.89
C THR A 167 -2.20 -0.66 1.86
N CYS A 168 -3.05 0.26 1.46
CA CYS A 168 -4.46 -0.02 1.20
C CYS A 168 -4.74 0.21 -0.29
N ALA A 169 -5.35 -0.77 -0.94
CA ALA A 169 -6.01 -0.59 -2.22
C ALA A 169 -7.53 -0.68 -2.01
N LEU A 170 -8.27 0.20 -2.66
CA LEU A 170 -9.72 0.30 -2.53
C LEU A 170 -10.36 0.41 -3.91
N LEU A 171 -11.56 -0.16 -4.05
CA LEU A 171 -12.40 0.03 -5.22
C LEU A 171 -13.24 1.28 -5.04
N ASP A 172 -12.92 2.34 -5.78
CA ASP A 172 -13.64 3.60 -5.71
C ASP A 172 -14.79 3.64 -6.72
N PHE A 173 -15.99 3.95 -6.21
CA PHE A 173 -17.22 4.20 -6.99
C PHE A 173 -17.63 5.68 -6.97
N LYS A 174 -17.04 6.50 -6.10
CA LYS A 174 -17.56 7.84 -5.78
C LYS A 174 -17.05 8.90 -6.74
N GLU A 175 -15.77 8.83 -7.11
CA GLU A 175 -15.13 9.86 -7.94
C GLU A 175 -15.11 9.50 -9.44
N HIS A 176 -15.63 8.33 -9.82
CA HIS A 176 -15.53 7.79 -11.17
C HIS A 176 -16.85 7.22 -11.70
N THR A 177 -17.11 7.41 -12.99
CA THR A 177 -18.31 6.86 -13.67
C THR A 177 -18.34 5.33 -13.68
N HIS A 178 -17.17 4.71 -13.55
CA HIS A 178 -16.99 3.27 -13.46
C HIS A 178 -16.09 2.95 -12.25
N PRO A 179 -16.32 1.81 -11.56
CA PRO A 179 -15.51 1.45 -10.41
C PRO A 179 -14.06 1.24 -10.81
N ILE A 180 -13.13 1.82 -10.07
CA ILE A 180 -11.70 1.62 -10.31
C ILE A 180 -10.92 1.42 -9.01
N PHE A 181 -9.89 0.58 -9.08
CA PHE A 181 -8.96 0.40 -7.98
C PHE A 181 -7.97 1.55 -7.90
N LEU A 182 -7.82 2.09 -6.70
CA LEU A 182 -6.85 3.12 -6.35
C LEU A 182 -6.11 2.73 -5.07
N TYR A 183 -4.89 3.25 -4.91
CA TYR A 183 -4.22 3.22 -3.62
C TYR A 183 -4.77 4.34 -2.73
N ASP A 184 -4.93 4.03 -1.45
CA ASP A 184 -5.33 5.01 -0.45
C ASP A 184 -4.22 6.06 -0.24
N MET A 185 -4.64 7.27 0.08
CA MET A 185 -3.75 8.38 0.40
C MET A 185 -3.74 8.61 1.91
N GLU A 186 -2.57 8.93 2.46
CA GLU A 186 -2.45 9.20 3.88
C GLU A 186 -1.28 10.13 4.17
N THR A 187 -1.37 10.92 5.23
CA THR A 187 -0.19 11.54 5.82
C THR A 187 -0.22 11.31 7.32
N VAL A 188 0.80 10.62 7.83
CA VAL A 188 1.01 10.42 9.26
C VAL A 188 2.08 11.39 9.71
N ALA A 189 1.84 12.01 10.86
CA ALA A 189 2.77 12.95 11.42
C ALA A 189 2.88 12.78 12.94
N VAL A 190 4.06 12.39 13.44
CA VAL A 190 4.36 12.20 14.86
C VAL A 190 5.43 13.21 15.32
N SER A 191 5.10 13.99 16.35
CA SER A 191 6.07 14.82 17.07
C SER A 191 6.60 14.06 18.28
N GLY A 192 7.93 14.01 18.42
CA GLY A 192 8.61 13.44 19.58
C GLY A 192 8.92 14.47 20.67
N ASP A 193 8.63 15.76 20.43
CA ASP A 193 8.90 16.83 21.39
C ASP A 193 7.96 16.74 22.60
N LYS A 194 8.51 16.81 23.81
CA LYS A 194 7.72 16.99 25.03
C LYS A 194 7.29 18.45 25.14
N LEU A 195 5.98 18.68 25.00
CA LEU A 195 5.40 20.02 25.15
C LEU A 195 4.90 20.23 26.58
N THR A 196 5.36 21.30 27.23
CA THR A 196 4.78 21.77 28.48
C THR A 196 3.87 22.95 28.18
N VAL A 197 2.56 22.76 28.38
CA VAL A 197 1.55 23.78 28.10
C VAL A 197 0.93 24.23 29.42
N LYS A 198 0.88 25.54 29.67
CA LYS A 198 0.11 26.08 30.80
C LYS A 198 -1.36 26.18 30.42
N ALA A 199 -2.24 25.91 31.39
CA ALA A 199 -3.68 25.99 31.17
C ALA A 199 -4.08 27.38 30.67
N GLY A 200 -4.79 27.43 29.54
CA GLY A 200 -5.27 28.67 28.93
C GLY A 200 -4.29 29.35 27.96
N GLU A 201 -3.06 28.85 27.80
CA GLU A 201 -2.10 29.38 26.82
C GLU A 201 -2.27 28.68 25.45
N THR A 202 -2.35 29.47 24.39
CA THR A 202 -2.20 28.97 23.02
C THR A 202 -0.72 28.92 22.67
N ILE A 203 -0.20 27.73 22.41
CA ILE A 203 1.17 27.54 21.92
C ILE A 203 1.13 26.96 20.50
N ALA A 204 2.08 27.36 19.66
CA ALA A 204 2.30 26.68 18.39
C ALA A 204 2.93 25.31 18.67
N LEU A 205 2.37 24.26 18.06
CA LEU A 205 2.97 22.93 18.12
C LEU A 205 4.24 22.91 17.26
N SER A 206 5.39 22.84 17.92
CA SER A 206 6.62 22.43 17.24
C SER A 206 6.52 20.95 16.93
N TYR A 207 6.77 20.59 15.70
CA TYR A 207 6.76 19.21 15.27
C TYR A 207 8.05 18.47 15.59
N GLY A 208 9.12 19.18 15.94
CA GLY A 208 10.41 18.60 16.31
C GLY A 208 11.26 18.18 15.12
N GLN A 209 12.33 17.43 15.41
CA GLN A 209 13.31 16.93 14.43
C GLN A 209 13.51 15.42 14.59
N ALA A 210 14.24 14.80 13.67
CA ALA A 210 14.54 13.37 13.73
C ALA A 210 15.23 12.99 15.05
N GLU A 211 16.10 13.86 15.58
CA GLU A 211 16.83 13.66 16.83
C GLU A 211 15.91 13.59 18.05
N THR A 212 14.74 14.23 17.98
CA THR A 212 13.73 14.16 19.05
C THR A 212 12.74 13.01 18.86
N GLY A 213 12.94 12.19 17.82
CA GLY A 213 12.05 11.07 17.47
C GLY A 213 10.85 11.48 16.60
N SER A 214 10.86 12.71 16.08
CA SER A 214 9.77 13.22 15.25
C SER A 214 9.90 12.70 13.81
N TYR A 215 8.78 12.30 13.20
CA TYR A 215 8.76 11.80 11.83
C TYR A 215 7.40 11.99 11.16
N SER A 216 7.42 12.30 9.87
CA SER A 216 6.24 12.36 9.01
C SER A 216 6.41 11.48 7.78
N ILE A 217 5.33 10.82 7.39
CA ILE A 217 5.27 9.98 6.20
C ILE A 217 4.07 10.42 5.38
N SER A 218 4.34 10.83 4.15
CA SER A 218 3.31 11.21 3.18
C SER A 218 3.15 10.10 2.14
N THR A 219 2.00 9.44 2.13
CA THR A 219 1.61 8.42 1.15
C THR A 219 0.78 9.07 0.04
N LEU A 220 1.35 9.07 -1.15
CA LEU A 220 0.79 9.64 -2.38
C LEU A 220 0.41 8.52 -3.34
N PHE A 221 -0.55 8.77 -4.24
CA PHE A 221 -0.92 7.80 -5.28
C PHE A 221 -0.74 8.40 -6.68
N SER A 222 -0.58 7.53 -7.68
CA SER A 222 -0.53 7.95 -9.08
C SER A 222 -1.90 8.33 -9.59
N ARG A 223 -1.99 9.50 -10.22
CA ARG A 223 -3.17 9.95 -10.97
C ARG A 223 -3.34 9.18 -12.28
N SER A 224 -2.29 8.50 -12.75
CA SER A 224 -2.33 7.73 -14.00
C SER A 224 -2.89 6.33 -13.75
N LEU A 225 -4.10 6.08 -14.27
CA LEU A 225 -4.71 4.75 -14.26
C LEU A 225 -3.92 3.72 -15.08
N ALA A 226 -3.14 4.19 -16.06
CA ALA A 226 -2.24 3.35 -16.84
C ALA A 226 -0.96 2.98 -16.08
N ARG A 227 -0.62 3.73 -15.02
CA ARG A 227 0.54 3.48 -14.16
C ARG A 227 0.13 3.61 -12.70
N PRO A 228 -0.67 2.66 -12.17
CA PRO A 228 -0.96 2.62 -10.75
C PRO A 228 0.35 2.56 -9.97
N ALA A 229 0.50 3.46 -9.01
CA ALA A 229 1.71 3.57 -8.21
C ALA A 229 1.38 4.20 -6.86
N ILE A 230 2.25 3.94 -5.89
CA ILE A 230 2.23 4.53 -4.57
C ILE A 230 3.60 5.16 -4.31
N GLY A 231 3.59 6.43 -3.91
CA GLY A 231 4.76 7.18 -3.47
C GLY A 231 4.72 7.32 -1.96
N ARG A 232 5.85 7.14 -1.28
CA ARG A 232 6.01 7.46 0.15
C ARG A 232 7.14 8.44 0.31
N TYR A 233 6.88 9.55 0.99
CA TYR A 233 7.87 10.58 1.22
C TYR A 233 8.09 10.82 2.71
N PHE A 234 9.34 10.84 3.12
CA PHE A 234 9.82 11.01 4.49
C PHE A 234 10.52 12.37 4.60
N GLU A 235 9.86 13.35 5.20
CA GLU A 235 10.34 14.74 5.23
C GLU A 235 11.67 14.88 5.98
N GLN A 236 11.78 14.28 7.17
CA GLN A 236 12.93 14.48 8.06
C GLN A 236 14.23 13.89 7.50
N VAL A 237 14.13 12.92 6.60
CA VAL A 237 15.29 12.30 5.93
C VAL A 237 15.33 12.60 4.42
N GLN A 238 14.45 13.47 3.94
CA GLN A 238 14.37 13.92 2.54
C GLN A 238 14.44 12.77 1.53
N LEU A 239 13.55 11.81 1.71
CA LEU A 239 13.58 10.53 1.01
C LEU A 239 12.22 10.21 0.41
N GLY A 240 12.19 10.01 -0.91
CA GLY A 240 11.04 9.47 -1.63
C GLY A 240 11.25 8.00 -2.00
N ILE A 241 10.20 7.21 -1.87
CA ILE A 241 10.13 5.82 -2.33
C ILE A 241 8.96 5.72 -3.30
N LEU A 242 9.19 5.28 -4.53
CA LEU A 242 8.15 5.04 -5.52
C LEU A 242 8.03 3.54 -5.80
N HIS A 243 6.82 3.02 -5.64
CA HIS A 243 6.46 1.66 -6.08
C HIS A 243 5.51 1.77 -7.26
N CYS A 244 5.94 1.27 -8.43
CA CYS A 244 5.11 1.20 -9.63
C CYS A 244 5.36 -0.14 -10.34
N PRO A 245 4.50 -1.16 -10.12
CA PRO A 245 4.71 -2.51 -10.63
C PRO A 245 4.90 -2.61 -12.15
N ARG A 246 4.37 -1.63 -12.90
CA ARG A 246 4.53 -1.54 -14.36
C ARG A 246 5.94 -1.11 -14.80
N ILE A 247 6.67 -0.40 -13.96
CA ILE A 247 8.00 0.15 -14.25
C ILE A 247 9.07 -0.70 -13.58
N SER A 248 8.90 -0.98 -12.29
CA SER A 248 9.85 -1.72 -11.46
C SER A 248 9.10 -2.49 -10.39
N LEU A 249 9.51 -3.74 -10.19
CA LEU A 249 9.05 -4.58 -9.08
C LEU A 249 9.74 -4.21 -7.76
N TYR A 250 10.86 -3.50 -7.83
CA TYR A 250 11.60 -2.96 -6.69
C TYR A 250 11.33 -1.47 -6.48
N PRO A 251 11.44 -0.97 -5.24
CA PRO A 251 11.29 0.46 -4.96
C PRO A 251 12.30 1.31 -5.74
N ILE A 252 11.83 2.41 -6.32
CA ILE A 252 12.68 3.46 -6.89
C ILE A 252 12.90 4.53 -5.82
N LEU A 253 14.16 4.78 -5.46
CA LEU A 253 14.53 5.68 -4.38
C LEU A 253 14.95 7.06 -4.90
N PHE A 254 14.41 8.11 -4.27
CA PHE A 254 14.74 9.51 -4.52
C PHE A 254 15.34 10.07 -3.24
N ARG A 255 16.67 10.19 -3.20
CA ARG A 255 17.41 10.65 -2.02
C ARG A 255 17.69 12.15 -2.11
N ASN A 256 17.78 12.79 -0.95
CA ASN A 256 18.15 14.20 -0.79
C ASN A 256 17.28 15.12 -1.65
N CYS A 257 15.96 14.93 -1.57
CA CYS A 257 15.01 15.76 -2.30
C CYS A 257 13.86 16.18 -1.38
N SER A 258 13.33 17.37 -1.62
CA SER A 258 12.07 17.81 -1.01
C SER A 258 10.87 16.99 -1.52
N GLY A 259 9.71 17.12 -0.85
CA GLY A 259 8.48 16.43 -1.28
C GLY A 259 8.05 16.85 -2.68
N GLU A 260 8.16 18.14 -3.01
CA GLU A 260 7.87 18.66 -4.35
C GLU A 260 8.84 18.12 -5.41
N GLU A 261 10.14 18.12 -5.11
CA GLU A 261 11.15 17.54 -6.01
C GLU A 261 10.92 16.05 -6.24
N PHE A 262 10.59 15.27 -5.20
CA PHE A 262 10.22 13.87 -5.33
C PHE A 262 9.07 13.68 -6.31
N ILE A 263 7.99 14.46 -6.17
CA ILE A 263 6.80 14.38 -7.04
C ILE A 263 7.14 14.75 -8.49
N ILE A 264 7.89 15.84 -8.68
CA ILE A 264 8.30 16.29 -10.02
C ILE A 264 9.22 15.25 -10.68
N ARG A 265 10.18 14.69 -9.94
CA ARG A 265 11.11 13.68 -10.45
C ARG A 265 10.42 12.35 -10.75
N ALA A 266 9.50 11.90 -9.89
CA ALA A 266 8.66 10.73 -10.16
C ALA A 266 7.89 10.89 -11.48
N PHE A 267 7.40 12.10 -11.77
CA PHE A 267 6.72 12.37 -13.03
C PHE A 267 7.69 12.51 -14.21
N LYS A 268 8.77 13.30 -14.11
CA LYS A 268 9.70 13.53 -15.23
C LYS A 268 10.51 12.29 -15.60
N GLU A 269 11.02 11.57 -14.61
CA GLU A 269 11.92 10.42 -14.81
C GLU A 269 11.15 9.12 -15.08
N ASN A 270 9.95 8.97 -14.50
CA ASN A 270 9.19 7.71 -14.54
C ASN A 270 7.77 7.85 -15.12
N SER A 271 7.38 9.05 -15.57
CA SER A 271 6.01 9.37 -16.04
C SER A 271 4.91 8.88 -15.10
N VAL A 272 5.17 8.97 -13.78
CA VAL A 272 4.19 8.69 -12.72
C VAL A 272 3.76 10.01 -12.08
N PRO A 273 2.60 10.58 -12.47
CA PRO A 273 2.10 11.81 -11.86
C PRO A 273 1.51 11.51 -10.49
N LEU A 274 2.30 11.73 -9.42
CA LEU A 274 1.84 11.57 -8.04
C LEU A 274 0.90 12.70 -7.61
N LYS A 275 -0.05 12.37 -6.76
CA LYS A 275 -1.03 13.27 -6.16
C LYS A 275 -1.21 12.90 -4.69
N GLY A 276 -1.33 13.91 -3.83
CA GLY A 276 -1.78 13.70 -2.46
C GLY A 276 -1.48 14.86 -1.52
N VAL A 277 -1.31 14.56 -0.24
CA VAL A 277 -0.92 15.54 0.78
C VAL A 277 0.53 15.27 1.17
N ILE A 278 1.34 16.33 1.25
CA ILE A 278 2.69 16.28 1.81
C ILE A 278 2.77 17.15 3.06
N PHE A 279 3.60 16.70 4.00
CA PHE A 279 4.00 17.50 5.14
C PHE A 279 5.27 18.27 4.80
N GLU A 280 5.22 19.60 4.88
CA GLU A 280 6.33 20.48 4.56
C GLU A 280 6.73 21.34 5.75
N GLN A 281 8.03 21.55 5.90
CA GLN A 281 8.60 22.56 6.81
C GLN A 281 8.15 22.39 8.27
N GLY A 282 7.86 21.15 8.67
CA GLY A 282 7.53 20.82 10.06
C GLY A 282 6.20 21.39 10.57
N THR A 283 5.38 22.06 9.75
CA THR A 283 4.18 22.75 10.28
C THR A 283 2.99 22.79 9.33
N MET A 284 3.17 22.47 8.04
CA MET A 284 2.10 22.62 7.05
C MET A 284 1.83 21.34 6.29
N PHE A 285 0.55 20.99 6.20
CA PHE A 285 0.07 20.01 5.23
C PHE A 285 -0.32 20.74 3.96
N ARG A 286 0.26 20.33 2.83
CA ARG A 286 -0.04 20.89 1.52
C ARG A 286 -0.52 19.81 0.58
N PHE A 287 -1.65 20.08 -0.07
CA PHE A 287 -2.10 19.26 -1.17
C PHE A 287 -1.28 19.55 -2.43
N VAL A 288 -0.85 18.49 -3.10
CA VAL A 288 0.06 18.53 -4.25
C VAL A 288 -0.43 17.60 -5.36
N ASP A 289 -0.18 18.04 -6.60
CA ASP A 289 -0.49 17.30 -7.82
C ASP A 289 0.63 17.56 -8.83
N ALA A 290 1.30 16.50 -9.28
CA ALA A 290 2.42 16.58 -10.21
C ALA A 290 2.11 17.37 -11.49
N LEU A 291 0.87 17.27 -12.02
CA LEU A 291 0.46 17.96 -13.24
C LEU A 291 0.37 19.47 -13.03
N VAL A 292 -0.04 19.89 -11.81
CA VAL A 292 -0.09 21.31 -11.45
C VAL A 292 1.32 21.85 -11.17
N LEU A 293 2.16 21.09 -10.48
CA LEU A 293 3.52 21.51 -10.14
C LEU A 293 4.43 21.65 -11.37
N THR A 294 4.27 20.77 -12.35
CA THR A 294 5.09 20.80 -13.58
C THR A 294 4.63 21.82 -14.62
N SER A 295 3.43 22.38 -14.50
CA SER A 295 2.98 23.48 -15.38
C SER A 295 3.45 24.86 -14.92
N LYS A 296 3.97 24.97 -13.69
CA LYS A 296 4.49 26.21 -13.11
C LYS A 296 6.01 26.39 -13.26
N ASN A 297 6.72 25.34 -13.67
CA ASN A 297 8.18 25.28 -13.83
C ASN A 297 8.55 25.06 -15.29
#